data_AF-A0A9X0WKA2-F1
#
_entry.id   AF-A0A9X0WKA2-F1
#
_cell.length_a   1.000
_cell.length_b   1.000
_cell.length_c   1.000
_cell.angle_alpha   90.00
_cell.angle_beta   90.00
_cell.angle_gamma   90.00
#
_symmetry.space_group_name_H-M   'P 1'
#
loop_
_entity.id
_entity.type
_entity.pdbx_description
1 polymer ?
#
loop_
_entity_poly.entity_id
_entity_poly.type
_entity_poly.pdbx_seq_one_letter_code
_entity_poly.pdbx_strand_id
1 'polypeptide(L)'
;MQRRHRIWLVVLGVTMLIPIVTIGGWTLTETAIQATSDHAFCTSCHVMEPFALAYDADVHGGQNAGGLVAHCVDCHLPHETPGGYLLAKIQTGVHDLMSQMLLVFREPDWIGNLERRAEYVFDSGCLNCHANLREAPNPNPAVVFAHRAYFQEGSNLVCVTCHAHVGHKDLLAHLTGTVTRDGIRIDDDRQGDGEQANLEPGRMVQ
;
A
#
# COMPACT_ATOMS: atom_id res chain seq x y z
N MET A 1 34.75 44.78 28.59
CA MET A 1 33.37 44.25 28.81
C MET A 1 32.59 44.01 27.52
N GLN A 2 32.57 44.95 26.56
CA GLN A 2 31.71 44.86 25.35
C GLN A 2 31.97 43.65 24.42
N ARG A 3 33.23 43.22 24.22
CA ARG A 3 33.54 42.01 23.41
C ARG A 3 32.96 40.72 23.99
N ARG A 4 32.99 40.55 25.33
CA ARG A 4 32.43 39.36 26.00
C ARG A 4 30.91 39.32 25.88
N HIS A 5 30.22 40.45 26.00
CA HIS A 5 28.77 40.52 25.77
C HIS A 5 28.37 40.18 24.33
N ARG A 6 29.12 40.66 23.32
CA ARG A 6 28.87 40.30 21.92
C ARG A 6 29.04 38.79 21.68
N ILE A 7 30.06 38.17 22.29
CA ILE A 7 30.26 36.72 22.21
C ILE A 7 29.08 35.98 22.85
N TRP A 8 28.63 36.39 24.04
CA TRP A 8 27.48 35.77 24.69
C TRP A 8 26.17 35.92 23.90
N LEU A 9 25.93 37.06 23.26
CA LEU A 9 24.76 37.26 22.41
C LEU A 9 24.79 36.37 21.16
N VAL A 10 25.96 36.20 20.53
CA VAL A 10 26.12 35.29 19.39
C VAL A 10 25.94 33.84 19.84
N VAL A 11 26.54 33.44 20.96
CA VAL A 11 26.39 32.08 21.51
C VAL A 11 24.92 31.80 21.83
N LEU A 12 24.22 32.73 22.48
CA LEU A 12 22.80 32.60 22.82
C LEU A 12 21.92 32.55 21.56
N GLY A 13 22.23 33.38 20.56
CA GLY A 13 21.54 33.36 19.26
C GLY A 13 21.70 32.03 18.53
N VAL A 14 22.93 31.50 18.45
CA VAL A 14 23.20 30.21 17.79
C VAL A 14 22.56 29.05 18.55
N THR A 15 22.63 29.04 19.88
CA THR A 15 22.00 27.99 20.70
C THR A 15 20.48 27.99 20.60
N MET A 16 19.83 29.14 20.37
CA MET A 16 18.40 29.18 20.07
C MET A 16 18.07 28.88 18.60
N LEU A 17 18.91 29.26 17.66
CA LEU A 17 18.65 29.04 16.23
C LEU A 17 18.69 27.55 15.85
N ILE A 18 19.67 26.80 16.38
CA ILE A 18 19.86 25.38 16.07
C ILE A 18 18.58 24.55 16.30
N PRO A 19 17.95 24.55 17.50
CA PRO A 19 16.74 23.76 17.74
C PRO A 19 15.55 24.23 16.90
N ILE A 20 15.45 25.53 16.60
CA ILE A 20 14.38 26.06 15.75
C ILE A 20 14.49 25.48 14.34
N VAL A 21 15.70 25.48 13.77
CA VAL A 21 15.94 24.96 12.42
C VAL A 21 15.77 23.44 12.38
N THR A 22 16.24 22.70 13.38
CA THR A 22 16.10 21.24 13.39
C THR A 22 14.66 20.80 13.58
N ILE A 23 13.93 21.40 14.52
CA ILE A 23 12.51 21.09 14.75
C ILE A 23 11.70 21.50 13.52
N GLY A 24 11.91 22.72 13.00
CA GLY A 24 11.20 23.20 11.81
C GLY A 24 11.47 22.36 10.56
N GLY A 25 12.71 21.92 10.37
CA GLY A 25 13.08 21.01 9.28
C GLY A 25 12.44 19.63 9.43
N TRP A 26 12.47 19.08 10.65
CA TRP A 26 11.85 17.78 10.95
C TRP A 26 10.33 17.82 10.73
N THR A 27 9.63 18.80 11.28
CA THR A 27 8.17 18.91 11.15
C THR A 27 7.75 19.08 9.70
N LEU A 28 8.47 19.90 8.91
CA LEU A 28 8.20 20.06 7.49
C LEU A 28 8.38 18.73 6.73
N THR A 29 9.46 18.01 7.01
CA THR A 29 9.77 16.74 6.34
C THR A 29 8.73 15.68 6.67
N GLU A 30 8.40 15.52 7.95
CA GLU A 30 7.40 14.55 8.41
C GLU A 30 6.02 14.85 7.83
N THR A 31 5.61 16.12 7.83
CA THR A 31 4.33 16.55 7.24
C THR A 31 4.28 16.22 5.74
N ALA A 32 5.38 16.44 5.01
CA ALA A 32 5.45 16.11 3.59
C ALA A 32 5.37 14.59 3.35
N ILE A 33 6.03 13.79 4.20
CA ILE A 33 5.97 12.33 4.12
C ILE A 33 4.53 11.86 4.34
N GLN A 34 3.87 12.31 5.42
CA GLN A 34 2.49 11.93 5.74
C GLN A 34 1.51 12.37 4.66
N ALA A 35 1.58 13.62 4.21
CA ALA A 35 0.70 14.14 3.15
C ALA A 35 0.83 13.39 1.82
N THR A 36 2.00 12.81 1.55
CA THR A 36 2.25 12.00 0.33
C THR A 36 2.09 10.49 0.57
N SER A 37 1.58 10.10 1.74
CA SER A 37 1.35 8.71 2.14
C SER A 37 -0.14 8.37 2.25
N ASP A 38 -1.00 9.38 2.28
CA ASP A 38 -2.43 9.24 2.47
C ASP A 38 -3.19 8.81 1.20
N HIS A 39 -4.35 8.19 1.43
CA HIS A 39 -5.28 7.76 0.39
C HIS A 39 -5.61 8.88 -0.61
N ALA A 40 -5.84 10.11 -0.14
CA ALA A 40 -6.16 11.25 -0.99
C ALA A 40 -5.02 11.64 -1.95
N PHE A 41 -3.76 11.44 -1.55
CA PHE A 41 -2.62 11.71 -2.42
C PHE A 41 -2.45 10.60 -3.46
N CYS A 42 -2.51 9.33 -3.03
CA CYS A 42 -2.38 8.19 -3.92
C CYS A 42 -3.49 8.16 -5.00
N THR A 43 -4.68 8.68 -4.68
CA THR A 43 -5.82 8.74 -5.60
C THR A 43 -5.94 10.06 -6.36
N SER A 44 -4.95 10.95 -6.24
CA SER A 44 -4.92 12.20 -7.02
C SER A 44 -4.71 11.96 -8.52
N CYS A 45 -4.18 10.80 -8.91
CA CYS A 45 -4.08 10.34 -10.28
C CYS A 45 -5.28 9.44 -10.62
N HIS A 46 -6.00 9.74 -11.71
CA HIS A 46 -7.20 8.98 -12.11
C HIS A 46 -6.95 7.48 -12.34
N VAL A 47 -5.72 7.09 -12.69
CA VAL A 47 -5.35 5.69 -12.95
C VAL A 47 -5.47 4.83 -11.69
N MET A 48 -5.45 5.45 -10.51
CA MET A 48 -5.58 4.78 -9.22
C MET A 48 -7.04 4.58 -8.77
N GLU A 49 -8.03 5.14 -9.48
CA GLU A 49 -9.46 5.04 -9.12
C GLU A 49 -9.95 3.59 -8.87
N PRO A 50 -9.68 2.58 -9.73
CA PRO A 50 -10.16 1.22 -9.46
C PRO A 50 -9.55 0.63 -8.17
N PHE A 51 -8.30 0.97 -7.85
CA PHE A 51 -7.64 0.54 -6.63
C PHE A 51 -8.22 1.25 -5.40
N ALA A 52 -8.54 2.54 -5.53
CA ALA A 52 -9.20 3.35 -4.51
C ALA A 52 -10.56 2.77 -4.11
N LEU A 53 -11.40 2.48 -5.10
CA LEU A 53 -12.73 1.92 -4.88
C LEU A 53 -12.66 0.54 -4.20
N ALA A 54 -11.74 -0.31 -4.66
CA ALA A 54 -11.51 -1.62 -4.06
C ALA A 54 -10.97 -1.50 -2.62
N TYR A 55 -10.12 -0.52 -2.36
CA TYR A 55 -9.57 -0.24 -1.03
C TYR A 55 -10.64 0.28 -0.07
N ASP A 56 -11.43 1.28 -0.48
CA ASP A 56 -12.55 1.83 0.30
C ASP A 56 -13.63 0.79 0.61
N ALA A 57 -13.65 -0.33 -0.13
CA ALA A 57 -14.54 -1.47 0.10
C ALA A 57 -13.90 -2.58 0.98
N ASP A 58 -12.58 -2.53 1.22
CA ASP A 58 -11.83 -3.50 2.01
C ASP A 58 -11.84 -3.17 3.51
N VAL A 59 -11.63 -4.20 4.33
CA VAL A 59 -11.51 -4.04 5.77
C VAL A 59 -10.35 -3.13 6.16
N HIS A 60 -9.25 -3.08 5.39
CA HIS A 60 -8.12 -2.19 5.67
C HIS A 60 -8.34 -0.75 5.21
N GLY A 61 -9.28 -0.51 4.29
CA GLY A 61 -9.70 0.84 3.89
C GLY A 61 -10.81 1.44 4.75
N GLY A 62 -11.11 0.81 5.90
CA GLY A 62 -12.05 1.34 6.89
C GLY A 62 -13.41 0.65 6.93
N GLN A 63 -13.68 -0.32 6.06
CA GLN A 63 -14.91 -1.14 6.12
C GLN A 63 -14.80 -2.25 7.17
N ASN A 64 -14.43 -1.89 8.39
CA ASN A 64 -14.33 -2.80 9.52
C ASN A 64 -15.01 -2.22 10.76
N ALA A 65 -15.43 -3.10 11.66
CA ALA A 65 -16.10 -2.69 12.90
C ALA A 65 -15.17 -2.00 13.92
N GLY A 66 -13.85 -2.10 13.73
CA GLY A 66 -12.84 -1.58 14.66
C GLY A 66 -12.40 -0.14 14.40
N GLY A 67 -12.82 0.46 13.28
CA GLY A 67 -12.45 1.83 12.89
C GLY A 67 -10.97 2.00 12.50
N LEU A 68 -10.24 0.90 12.27
CA LEU A 68 -8.86 0.96 11.78
C LEU A 68 -8.85 1.34 10.30
N VAL A 69 -7.95 2.23 9.89
CA VAL A 69 -7.69 2.53 8.48
C VAL A 69 -6.19 2.46 8.27
N ALA A 70 -5.75 1.60 7.36
CA ALA A 70 -4.34 1.51 6.94
C ALA A 70 -4.12 2.43 5.75
N HIS A 71 -3.09 3.26 5.76
CA HIS A 71 -2.71 4.10 4.62
C HIS A 71 -2.11 3.23 3.51
N CYS A 72 -2.11 3.72 2.26
CA CYS A 72 -1.59 2.96 1.12
C CYS A 72 -0.13 2.51 1.35
N VAL A 73 0.68 3.40 1.91
CA VAL A 73 2.10 3.13 2.22
C VAL A 73 2.32 2.16 3.36
N ASP A 74 1.30 1.90 4.19
CA ASP A 74 1.43 0.95 5.30
C ASP A 74 1.64 -0.47 4.77
N CYS A 75 1.15 -0.77 3.57
CA CYS A 75 1.40 -2.05 2.89
C CYS A 75 2.39 -1.92 1.71
N HIS A 76 2.42 -0.78 1.03
CA HIS A 76 3.20 -0.58 -0.20
C HIS A 76 4.60 0.04 -0.02
N LEU A 77 5.07 0.22 1.22
CA LEU A 77 6.47 0.57 1.51
C LEU A 77 7.07 -0.34 2.60
N PRO A 78 8.39 -0.55 2.60
CA PRO A 78 9.06 -1.34 3.63
C PRO A 78 9.19 -0.55 4.95
N HIS A 79 9.03 -1.22 6.10
CA HIS A 79 9.02 -0.59 7.43
C HIS A 79 10.25 -0.94 8.29
N GLU A 80 11.26 -1.60 7.72
CA GLU A 80 12.41 -2.13 8.48
C GLU A 80 13.30 -1.04 9.05
N THR A 81 13.48 0.04 8.28
CA THR A 81 14.30 1.17 8.68
C THR A 81 13.74 2.47 8.08
N PRO A 82 13.87 3.61 8.77
CA PRO A 82 13.46 4.90 8.23
C PRO A 82 14.15 5.26 6.92
N GLY A 83 15.44 4.89 6.78
CA GLY A 83 16.22 5.14 5.56
C GLY A 83 15.74 4.30 4.38
N GLY A 84 15.44 3.01 4.61
CA GLY A 84 14.87 2.12 3.59
C GLY A 84 13.48 2.56 3.15
N TYR A 85 12.62 2.95 4.11
CA TYR A 85 11.30 3.51 3.84
C TYR A 85 11.39 4.74 2.92
N LEU A 86 12.24 5.72 3.28
CA LEU A 86 12.36 6.96 2.51
C LEU A 86 12.92 6.71 1.11
N LEU A 87 13.92 5.82 0.97
CA LEU A 87 14.47 5.46 -0.33
C LEU A 87 13.42 4.79 -1.21
N ALA A 88 12.67 3.83 -0.68
CA ALA A 88 11.60 3.16 -1.41
C ALA A 88 10.51 4.16 -1.83
N LYS A 89 10.08 5.05 -0.93
CA LYS A 89 9.10 6.11 -1.22
C LYS A 89 9.52 7.01 -2.38
N ILE A 90 10.79 7.41 -2.41
CA ILE A 90 11.33 8.24 -3.51
C ILE A 90 11.38 7.43 -4.80
N GLN A 91 11.85 6.18 -4.75
CA GLN A 91 11.96 5.32 -5.93
C GLN A 91 10.61 5.02 -6.57
N THR A 92 9.63 4.60 -5.77
CA THR A 92 8.26 4.31 -6.25
C THR A 92 7.57 5.58 -6.71
N GLY A 93 7.68 6.70 -5.98
CA GLY A 93 7.10 7.97 -6.40
C GLY A 93 7.67 8.49 -7.73
N VAL A 94 8.97 8.36 -7.96
CA VAL A 94 9.61 8.71 -9.25
C VAL A 94 9.15 7.76 -10.35
N HIS A 95 9.11 6.45 -10.07
CA HIS A 95 8.63 5.46 -11.02
C HIS A 95 7.18 5.75 -11.46
N ASP A 96 6.30 6.06 -10.51
CA ASP A 96 4.88 6.29 -10.78
C ASP A 96 4.66 7.61 -11.52
N LEU A 97 5.41 8.67 -11.18
CA LEU A 97 5.37 9.93 -11.91
C LEU A 97 5.82 9.74 -13.37
N MET A 98 6.93 9.02 -13.59
CA MET A 98 7.44 8.73 -14.92
C MET A 98 6.47 7.84 -15.70
N SER A 99 5.90 6.84 -15.04
CA SER A 99 4.88 5.96 -15.63
C SER A 99 3.68 6.78 -16.05
N GLN A 100 3.15 7.65 -15.18
CA GLN A 100 2.02 8.55 -15.47
C GLN A 100 2.28 9.44 -16.69
N MET A 101 3.49 9.99 -16.82
CA MET A 101 3.86 10.80 -17.97
C MET A 101 3.97 10.00 -19.28
N LEU A 102 4.29 8.72 -19.18
CA LEU A 102 4.48 7.82 -20.33
C LEU A 102 3.25 6.95 -20.66
N LEU A 103 2.19 6.98 -19.84
CA LEU A 103 0.98 6.18 -20.01
C LEU A 103 0.34 6.33 -21.40
N VAL A 104 0.45 7.52 -21.99
CA VAL A 104 -0.05 7.81 -23.35
C VAL A 104 0.57 6.87 -24.41
N PHE A 105 1.77 6.35 -24.14
CA PHE A 105 2.50 5.47 -25.05
C PHE A 105 2.50 4.00 -24.64
N ARG A 106 2.26 3.70 -23.35
CA ARG A 106 2.31 2.34 -22.81
C ARG A 106 1.42 2.22 -21.58
N GLU A 107 0.29 1.53 -21.73
CA GLU A 107 -0.59 1.21 -20.62
C GLU A 107 0.02 0.11 -19.73
N PRO A 108 -0.13 0.18 -18.39
CA PRO A 108 0.43 -0.81 -17.49
C PRO A 108 -0.44 -2.07 -17.49
N ASP A 109 0.20 -3.24 -17.41
CA ASP A 109 -0.50 -4.50 -17.25
C ASP A 109 -0.89 -4.71 -15.78
N TRP A 110 -2.03 -4.14 -15.39
CA TRP A 110 -2.53 -4.22 -14.01
C TRP A 110 -2.88 -5.65 -13.58
N ILE A 111 -3.44 -6.45 -14.50
CA ILE A 111 -3.89 -7.82 -14.19
C ILE A 111 -2.70 -8.76 -14.07
N GLY A 112 -1.75 -8.71 -15.00
CA GLY A 112 -0.54 -9.53 -14.94
C GLY A 112 0.35 -9.19 -13.74
N ASN A 113 0.30 -7.95 -13.25
CA ASN A 113 1.02 -7.55 -12.05
C ASN A 113 0.49 -8.22 -10.77
N LEU A 114 -0.75 -8.71 -10.73
CA LEU A 114 -1.32 -9.37 -9.54
C LEU A 114 -0.51 -10.62 -9.12
N GLU A 115 0.12 -11.31 -10.06
CA GLU A 115 1.00 -12.46 -9.76
C GLU A 115 2.32 -12.03 -9.10
N ARG A 116 2.75 -10.80 -9.38
CA ARG A 116 4.00 -10.20 -8.87
C ARG A 116 3.78 -9.29 -7.66
N ARG A 117 2.62 -9.37 -7.00
CA ARG A 117 2.25 -8.57 -5.83
C ARG A 117 3.27 -8.58 -4.68
N ALA A 118 4.02 -9.67 -4.52
CA ALA A 118 5.10 -9.78 -3.54
C ALA A 118 6.27 -8.80 -3.78
N GLU A 119 6.40 -8.25 -4.99
CA GLU A 119 7.44 -7.27 -5.34
C GLU A 119 7.13 -5.87 -4.78
N TYR A 120 5.87 -5.56 -4.47
CA TYR A 120 5.42 -4.21 -4.11
C TYR A 120 4.45 -4.16 -2.93
N VAL A 121 4.18 -5.29 -2.26
CA VAL A 121 3.50 -5.36 -0.97
C VAL A 121 4.44 -6.01 0.04
N PHE A 122 4.71 -5.30 1.13
CA PHE A 122 5.78 -5.65 2.07
C PHE A 122 5.21 -6.25 3.36
N ASP A 123 5.71 -7.42 3.75
CA ASP A 123 5.31 -8.09 5.00
C ASP A 123 5.61 -7.26 6.24
N SER A 124 6.64 -6.41 6.19
CA SER A 124 6.95 -5.44 7.22
C SER A 124 5.77 -4.54 7.56
N GLY A 125 4.98 -4.19 6.54
CA GLY A 125 3.77 -3.40 6.67
C GLY A 125 2.69 -4.17 7.43
N CYS A 126 2.45 -5.41 7.02
CA CYS A 126 1.51 -6.30 7.69
C CYS A 126 1.91 -6.52 9.16
N LEU A 127 3.17 -6.83 9.43
CA LEU A 127 3.69 -7.17 10.75
C LEU A 127 3.78 -5.96 11.70
N ASN A 128 3.76 -4.73 11.19
CA ASN A 128 3.69 -3.53 12.02
C ASN A 128 2.38 -3.47 12.84
N CYS A 129 1.27 -3.89 12.24
CA CYS A 129 -0.02 -4.00 12.93
C CYS A 129 -0.32 -5.42 13.42
N HIS A 130 0.05 -6.45 12.66
CA HIS A 130 -0.16 -7.86 12.98
C HIS A 130 1.04 -8.49 13.70
N ALA A 131 1.60 -7.79 14.70
CA ALA A 131 2.87 -8.15 15.33
C ALA A 131 2.87 -9.51 16.07
N ASN A 132 1.72 -9.93 16.60
CA ASN A 132 1.64 -11.09 17.51
C ASN A 132 1.08 -12.37 16.86
N LEU A 133 1.08 -12.47 15.52
CA LEU A 133 0.46 -13.61 14.80
C LEU A 133 1.02 -14.99 15.17
N ARG A 134 2.27 -15.06 15.64
CA ARG A 134 2.91 -16.33 16.05
C ARG A 134 2.28 -16.92 17.31
N GLU A 135 1.84 -16.07 18.21
CA GLU A 135 1.36 -16.42 19.56
C GLU A 135 -0.14 -16.19 19.72
N ALA A 136 -0.75 -15.47 18.77
CA ALA A 136 -2.18 -15.15 18.79
C ALA A 136 -3.02 -16.44 18.78
N PRO A 137 -3.86 -16.66 19.82
CA PRO A 137 -4.78 -17.78 19.82
C PRO A 137 -5.83 -17.57 18.73
N ASN A 138 -6.01 -18.58 17.88
CA ASN A 138 -7.06 -18.59 16.87
C ASN A 138 -7.86 -19.89 16.99
N PRO A 139 -9.20 -19.83 17.08
CA PRO A 139 -10.03 -21.03 17.18
C PRO A 139 -10.00 -21.90 15.92
N ASN A 140 -9.57 -21.37 14.78
CA ASN A 140 -9.43 -22.11 13.54
C ASN A 140 -8.03 -22.74 13.42
N PRO A 141 -7.90 -24.09 13.52
CA PRO A 141 -6.61 -24.75 13.46
C PRO A 141 -5.90 -24.61 12.10
N ALA A 142 -6.65 -24.41 11.00
CA ALA A 142 -6.07 -24.19 9.68
C ALA A 142 -5.30 -22.86 9.61
N VAL A 143 -5.83 -21.81 10.25
CA VAL A 143 -5.18 -20.49 10.33
C VAL A 143 -3.88 -20.59 11.15
N VAL A 144 -3.92 -21.30 12.28
CA VAL A 144 -2.73 -21.54 13.12
C VAL A 144 -1.65 -22.30 12.33
N PHE A 145 -2.06 -23.33 11.57
CA PHE A 145 -1.14 -24.09 10.73
C PHE A 145 -0.49 -23.22 9.64
N ALA A 146 -1.28 -22.44 8.91
CA ALA A 146 -0.79 -21.57 7.85
C ALA A 146 0.20 -20.51 8.36
N HIS A 147 -0.15 -19.79 9.45
CA HIS A 147 0.78 -18.82 10.03
C HIS A 147 2.02 -19.48 10.62
N ARG A 148 1.93 -20.69 11.18
CA ARG A 148 3.12 -21.44 11.59
C ARG A 148 4.04 -21.72 10.41
N ALA A 149 3.50 -22.13 9.26
CA ALA A 149 4.28 -22.38 8.05
C ALA A 149 4.98 -21.10 7.54
N TYR A 150 4.29 -19.95 7.56
CA TYR A 150 4.89 -18.66 7.24
C TYR A 150 6.11 -18.35 8.13
N PHE A 151 6.01 -18.56 9.44
CA PHE A 151 7.09 -18.31 10.41
C PHE A 151 8.14 -19.43 10.51
N GLN A 152 8.05 -20.50 9.71
CA GLN A 152 9.07 -21.56 9.73
C GLN A 152 10.39 -21.03 9.16
N GLU A 153 11.48 -21.50 9.74
CA GLU A 153 12.83 -21.18 9.27
C GLU A 153 13.01 -21.71 7.84
N GLY A 154 13.49 -20.86 6.93
CA GLY A 154 13.62 -21.20 5.49
C GLY A 154 12.34 -21.07 4.68
N SER A 155 11.24 -20.58 5.25
CA SER A 155 10.03 -20.23 4.50
C SER A 155 10.31 -19.07 3.53
N ASN A 156 9.88 -19.22 2.28
CA ASN A 156 9.85 -18.16 1.27
C ASN A 156 8.44 -17.56 1.10
N LEU A 157 7.51 -17.91 1.99
CA LEU A 157 6.14 -17.39 1.94
C LEU A 157 6.14 -15.95 2.43
N VAL A 158 5.45 -15.08 1.69
CA VAL A 158 5.06 -13.74 2.13
C VAL A 158 3.56 -13.66 2.43
N CYS A 159 3.10 -12.67 3.19
CA CYS A 159 1.69 -12.53 3.60
C CYS A 159 0.73 -12.61 2.39
N VAL A 160 1.05 -11.88 1.32
CA VAL A 160 0.24 -11.86 0.08
C VAL A 160 0.32 -13.14 -0.75
N THR A 161 1.15 -14.11 -0.38
CA THR A 161 1.14 -15.44 -1.01
C THR A 161 -0.22 -16.10 -0.81
N CYS A 162 -0.73 -16.06 0.42
CA CYS A 162 -2.03 -16.60 0.78
C CYS A 162 -3.13 -15.53 0.80
N HIS A 163 -2.82 -14.31 1.25
CA HIS A 163 -3.75 -13.19 1.29
C HIS A 163 -3.72 -12.38 -0.02
N ALA A 164 -4.02 -13.04 -1.14
CA ALA A 164 -3.79 -12.50 -2.49
C ALA A 164 -4.59 -11.23 -2.83
N HIS A 165 -5.72 -11.00 -2.14
CA HIS A 165 -6.65 -9.89 -2.40
C HIS A 165 -6.76 -8.92 -1.23
N VAL A 166 -5.82 -8.97 -0.28
CA VAL A 166 -5.84 -8.05 0.87
C VAL A 166 -5.70 -6.61 0.43
N GLY A 167 -6.44 -5.70 1.06
CA GLY A 167 -6.35 -4.26 0.82
C GLY A 167 -7.11 -3.77 -0.41
N HIS A 168 -7.56 -4.66 -1.30
CA HIS A 168 -8.36 -4.29 -2.47
C HIS A 168 -9.44 -5.33 -2.73
N LYS A 169 -10.63 -5.09 -2.18
CA LYS A 169 -11.79 -5.97 -2.34
C LYS A 169 -12.29 -5.97 -3.79
N ASP A 170 -12.46 -7.16 -4.35
CA ASP A 170 -13.00 -7.37 -5.71
C ASP A 170 -12.25 -6.57 -6.81
N LEU A 171 -10.94 -6.33 -6.63
CA LEU A 171 -10.13 -5.50 -7.51
C LEU A 171 -10.22 -5.88 -9.00
N LEU A 172 -10.23 -7.18 -9.30
CA LEU A 172 -10.34 -7.64 -10.69
C LEU A 172 -11.64 -7.17 -11.34
N ALA A 173 -12.72 -7.06 -10.57
CA ALA A 173 -13.99 -6.57 -11.08
C ALA A 173 -13.94 -5.07 -11.39
N HIS A 174 -13.22 -4.30 -10.57
CA HIS A 174 -12.96 -2.88 -10.81
C HIS A 174 -12.03 -2.64 -12.00
N LEU A 175 -11.04 -3.51 -12.23
CA LEU A 175 -10.11 -3.41 -13.36
C LEU A 175 -10.74 -3.83 -14.69
N THR A 176 -11.63 -4.83 -14.69
CA THR A 176 -12.32 -5.32 -15.90
C THR A 176 -13.60 -4.55 -16.21
N GLY A 177 -13.97 -3.58 -15.38
CA GLY A 177 -15.19 -2.76 -15.55
C GLY A 177 -16.50 -3.51 -15.26
N THR A 178 -16.44 -4.68 -14.62
CA THR A 178 -17.62 -5.47 -14.23
C THR A 178 -18.31 -4.92 -12.97
N VAL A 179 -17.63 -4.07 -12.20
CA VAL A 179 -18.20 -3.32 -11.07
C VAL A 179 -17.80 -1.84 -11.17
N THR A 180 -18.79 -0.95 -11.36
CA THR A 180 -18.61 0.51 -11.33
C THR A 180 -19.16 1.09 -10.03
N ARG A 181 -18.77 2.34 -9.74
CA ARG A 181 -19.11 3.12 -8.53
C ARG A 181 -20.61 3.21 -8.19
N ASP A 182 -21.49 2.99 -9.17
CA ASP A 182 -22.95 3.01 -9.02
C ASP A 182 -23.59 1.61 -8.93
N GLY A 183 -22.78 0.56 -8.83
CA GLY A 183 -23.23 -0.78 -8.45
C GLY A 183 -23.73 -1.70 -9.58
N ILE A 184 -23.78 -1.28 -10.85
CA ILE A 184 -24.03 -2.17 -12.01
C ILE A 184 -23.45 -1.57 -13.30
N ARG A 185 -22.65 -2.37 -14.04
CA ARG A 185 -22.87 -2.57 -15.48
C ARG A 185 -22.47 -3.99 -15.88
N ILE A 186 -23.47 -4.82 -16.17
CA ILE A 186 -23.30 -5.96 -17.08
C ILE A 186 -23.30 -5.36 -18.49
N ASP A 187 -22.37 -5.79 -19.34
CA ASP A 187 -22.54 -6.13 -20.77
C ASP A 187 -21.15 -6.36 -21.39
N ASP A 188 -20.72 -7.62 -21.39
CA ASP A 188 -19.63 -8.14 -22.23
C ASP A 188 -20.07 -8.07 -23.69
N ASP A 189 -19.76 -6.95 -24.34
CA ASP A 189 -19.86 -6.78 -25.79
C ASP A 189 -18.57 -6.09 -26.25
N ARG A 190 -17.46 -6.84 -26.25
CA ARG A 190 -16.37 -6.81 -27.25
C ARG A 190 -15.12 -7.53 -26.73
N GLN A 191 -15.00 -8.82 -27.07
CA GLN A 191 -13.79 -9.30 -27.73
C GLN A 191 -14.16 -10.48 -28.63
N GLY A 192 -14.02 -10.23 -29.92
CA GLY A 192 -14.10 -11.27 -30.93
C GLY A 192 -12.89 -12.21 -30.85
N ASP A 193 -13.04 -13.28 -31.62
CA ASP A 193 -11.97 -14.11 -32.19
C ASP A 193 -11.06 -14.90 -31.23
N GLY A 194 -11.57 -16.06 -30.79
CA GLY A 194 -10.70 -17.18 -30.38
C GLY A 194 -11.41 -18.34 -29.70
N GLU A 195 -11.82 -19.35 -30.47
CA GLU A 195 -11.98 -20.77 -30.08
C GLU A 195 -12.95 -21.10 -28.91
N GLN A 196 -14.17 -21.50 -29.26
CA GLN A 196 -15.16 -22.06 -28.33
C GLN A 196 -14.76 -23.49 -27.91
N ALA A 197 -14.15 -23.63 -26.74
CA ALA A 197 -14.10 -24.92 -26.04
C ALA A 197 -15.36 -25.07 -25.17
N ASN A 198 -16.31 -25.84 -25.69
CA ASN A 198 -17.53 -26.29 -25.01
C ASN A 198 -17.26 -26.86 -23.61
N LEU A 199 -17.91 -26.31 -22.57
CA LEU A 199 -18.21 -27.03 -21.32
C LEU A 199 -19.60 -26.63 -20.81
N GLU A 200 -20.46 -27.64 -20.67
CA GLU A 200 -21.87 -27.55 -20.28
C GLU A 200 -22.08 -27.12 -18.80
N PRO A 201 -23.25 -26.55 -18.46
CA PRO A 201 -23.52 -26.04 -17.12
C PRO A 201 -23.99 -27.16 -16.18
N GLY A 202 -23.24 -27.41 -15.11
CA GLY A 202 -23.74 -28.28 -14.04
C GLY A 202 -22.69 -28.85 -13.12
N ARG A 203 -22.07 -28.02 -12.27
CA ARG A 203 -21.56 -28.51 -10.98
C ARG A 203 -21.42 -27.39 -9.95
N MET A 204 -22.16 -27.56 -8.86
CA MET A 204 -22.10 -26.79 -7.62
C MET A 204 -20.67 -26.70 -7.10
N VAL A 205 -20.25 -25.49 -6.74
CA VAL A 205 -19.03 -25.23 -5.97
C VAL A 205 -19.34 -25.49 -4.51
N GLN A 206 -18.75 -26.55 -3.97
CA GLN A 206 -18.26 -26.60 -2.59
C GLN A 206 -16.85 -26.03 -2.59
#